data_AF-A0A1W9N693-F1
#
_entry.id   AF-A0A1W9N693-F1
#
_cell.length_a   1.000
_cell.length_b   1.000
_cell.length_c   1.000
_cell.angle_alpha   90.00
_cell.angle_beta   90.00
_cell.angle_gamma   90.00
#
_symmetry.space_group_name_H-M   'P 1'
#
loop_
_entity.id
_entity.type
_entity.pdbx_description
1 polymer ?
#
loop_
_entity_poly.entity_id
_entity_poly.type
_entity_poly.pdbx_seq_one_letter_code
_entity_poly.pdbx_strand_id
1 'polypeptide(L)' 'MTTADMLINQGMQQGILEGKREGMREGMREGMREGTLKGMREGIYQTVKGFKSAGVSIDLIVKATGLSEEEIKQI' A
#
# COMPACT_ATOMS: atom_id res chain seq x y z
N MET A 1 47.53 -10.06 2.54
CA MET A 1 46.41 -9.11 2.50
C MET A 1 46.92 -7.79 3.04
N THR A 2 46.82 -6.71 2.28
CA THR A 2 47.31 -5.39 2.71
C THR A 2 46.25 -4.67 3.54
N THR A 3 46.66 -3.63 4.26
CA THR A 3 45.73 -2.71 4.95
C THR A 3 44.76 -2.04 3.98
N ALA A 4 45.21 -1.74 2.75
CA ALA A 4 44.35 -1.20 1.70
C ALA A 4 43.24 -2.19 1.28
N ASP A 5 43.59 -3.48 1.10
CA ASP A 5 42.62 -4.52 0.75
C ASP A 5 41.56 -4.72 1.86
N MET A 6 41.97 -4.60 3.13
CA MET A 6 41.04 -4.69 4.26
C MET A 6 40.05 -3.54 4.27
N LEU A 7 40.52 -2.31 4.05
CA LEU A 7 39.65 -1.11 4.01
C LEU A 7 38.67 -1.16 2.84
N ILE A 8 39.12 -1.60 1.65
CA ILE A 8 38.25 -1.76 0.48
C ILE A 8 37.16 -2.80 0.75
N ASN A 9 37.54 -3.96 1.31
CA ASN A 9 36.57 -5.01 1.65
C ASN A 9 35.57 -4.54 2.71
N GLN A 10 36.01 -3.78 3.72
CA GLN A 10 35.12 -3.20 4.73
C GLN A 10 34.15 -2.19 4.12
N GLY A 11 34.63 -1.29 3.27
CA GLY A 11 33.78 -0.31 2.57
C GLY A 11 32.74 -0.99 1.68
N MET A 12 33.14 -2.03 0.94
CA MET A 12 32.21 -2.81 0.11
C MET A 12 31.15 -3.53 0.96
N GLN A 13 31.56 -4.17 2.06
CA GLN A 13 30.64 -4.83 2.99
C GLN A 13 29.63 -3.84 3.59
N GLN A 14 30.10 -2.66 4.03
CA GLN A 14 29.24 -1.61 4.55
C GLN A 14 28.26 -1.10 3.49
N GLY A 15 28.72 -0.79 2.28
CA GLY A 15 27.86 -0.33 1.19
C GLY A 15 26.77 -1.35 0.83
N ILE A 16 27.11 -2.65 0.81
CA ILE A 16 26.12 -3.72 0.56
C ILE A 16 25.10 -3.80 1.70
N LEU A 17 25.55 -3.72 2.96
CA LEU A 17 24.66 -3.77 4.12
C LEU A 17 23.72 -2.56 4.16
N GLU A 18 24.24 -1.36 3.91
CA GLU A 18 23.47 -0.13 3.88
C GLU A 18 22.46 -0.14 2.73
N GLY A 19 22.89 -0.47 1.51
CA GLY A 19 22.01 -0.55 0.35
C GLY A 19 20.89 -1.58 0.52
N LYS A 20 21.19 -2.76 1.09
CA LYS A 20 20.16 -3.76 1.42
C LYS A 20 19.17 -3.24 2.46
N ARG A 21 19.67 -2.59 3.52
CA ARG A 21 18.82 -2.07 4.60
C ARG A 21 17.91 -0.97 4.10
N GLU A 22 18.43 -0.07 3.27
CA GLU A 22 17.66 1.02 2.67
C GLU A 22 16.62 0.50 1.69
N GLY A 23 17.03 -0.35 0.74
CA GLY A 23 16.10 -0.95 -0.23
C GLY A 23 14.97 -1.75 0.42
N MET A 24 15.25 -2.51 1.48
CA MET A 24 14.19 -3.22 2.23
C MET A 24 13.23 -2.25 2.92
N ARG A 25 13.75 -1.17 3.52
CA ARG A 25 12.93 -0.18 4.22
C ARG A 25 12.01 0.57 3.26
N GLU A 26 12.54 0.98 2.12
CA GLU A 26 11.77 1.66 1.08
C GLU A 26 10.72 0.74 0.48
N GLY A 27 11.12 -0.46 0.05
CA GLY A 27 10.19 -1.44 -0.52
C GLY A 27 9.06 -1.83 0.43
N MET A 28 9.35 -1.99 1.73
CA MET A 28 8.31 -2.26 2.73
C MET A 28 7.36 -1.09 2.91
N ARG A 29 7.88 0.15 2.96
CA ARG A 29 7.06 1.35 3.11
C ARG A 29 6.13 1.56 1.92
N GLU A 30 6.66 1.43 0.71
CA GLU A 30 5.89 1.55 -0.53
C GLU A 30 4.85 0.44 -0.66
N GLY A 31 5.27 -0.82 -0.46
CA GLY A 31 4.37 -1.97 -0.52
C GLY A 31 3.23 -1.88 0.49
N MET A 32 3.49 -1.44 1.72
CA MET A 32 2.45 -1.24 2.72
C MET A 32 1.50 -0.12 2.33
N ARG A 33 2.02 1.03 1.87
CA ARG A 33 1.19 2.17 1.45
C ARG A 33 0.28 1.80 0.28
N GLU A 34 0.82 1.15 -0.75
CA GLU A 34 0.04 0.70 -1.89
C GLU A 34 -0.99 -0.36 -1.50
N GLY A 35 -0.57 -1.36 -0.71
CA GLY A 35 -1.44 -2.44 -0.26
C GLY A 35 -2.62 -1.93 0.55
N THR A 36 -2.38 -1.01 1.49
CA THR A 36 -3.46 -0.38 2.28
C THR A 36 -4.41 0.41 1.39
N LEU A 37 -3.90 1.20 0.44
CA LEU A 37 -4.74 2.01 -0.44
C LEU A 37 -5.59 1.15 -1.38
N LYS A 38 -5.00 0.11 -1.98
CA LYS A 38 -5.70 -0.85 -2.84
C LYS A 38 -6.76 -1.60 -2.04
N GLY A 39 -6.40 -2.15 -0.88
CA GLY A 39 -7.31 -2.90 -0.02
C GLY A 39 -8.49 -2.05 0.48
N MET A 40 -8.26 -0.79 0.85
CA MET A 40 -9.33 0.12 1.27
C MET A 40 -10.31 0.41 0.13
N ARG A 41 -9.80 0.68 -1.09
CA ARG A 41 -10.66 0.90 -2.27
C ARG A 41 -11.47 -0.34 -2.63
N GLU A 42 -10.84 -1.50 -2.66
CA GLU A 42 -11.52 -2.76 -2.94
C GLU A 42 -12.58 -3.08 -1.87
N GLY A 43 -12.28 -2.86 -0.59
CA GLY A 43 -13.22 -3.05 0.51
C GLY A 43 -14.46 -2.16 0.38
N ILE A 44 -14.28 -0.88 0.06
CA ILE A 44 -15.40 0.04 -0.19
C ILE A 44 -16.22 -0.42 -1.39
N TYR A 45 -15.56 -0.79 -2.49
CA TYR A 45 -16.22 -1.28 -3.70
C TYR A 45 -17.10 -2.50 -3.44
N GLN A 46 -16.55 -3.51 -2.74
CA GLN A 46 -17.30 -4.72 -2.39
C GLN A 46 -18.46 -4.41 -1.44
N THR A 47 -18.27 -3.50 -0.49
CA THR A 47 -19.32 -3.07 0.44
C THR A 47 -20.49 -2.43 -0.32
N VAL A 48 -20.21 -1.48 -1.22
CA VAL A 48 -21.24 -0.82 -2.04
C VAL A 48 -21.96 -1.83 -2.93
N LYS A 49 -21.23 -2.74 -3.58
CA LYS A 49 -21.85 -3.82 -4.37
C LYS A 49 -22.78 -4.70 -3.53
N GLY A 50 -22.33 -5.12 -2.35
CA GLY A 50 -23.13 -5.91 -1.42
C GLY A 50 -24.41 -5.19 -1.02
N PHE A 51 -24.32 -3.90 -0.69
CA PHE A 51 -25.48 -3.07 -0.37
C PHE A 51 -26.46 -2.93 -1.55
N LYS A 52 -25.97 -2.70 -2.76
CA LYS A 52 -26.81 -2.65 -3.98
C LYS A 52 -27.52 -3.99 -4.22
N SER A 53 -26.81 -5.11 -4.10
CA SER A 53 -27.39 -6.45 -4.24
C SER A 53 -28.41 -6.78 -3.15
N ALA A 54 -28.25 -6.24 -1.94
CA ALA A 54 -29.19 -6.38 -0.84
C ALA A 54 -30.39 -5.42 -0.91
N GLY A 55 -30.47 -4.56 -1.93
CA GLY A 55 -31.56 -3.59 -2.11
C GLY A 55 -31.52 -2.42 -1.13
N VAL A 56 -30.36 -2.11 -0.54
CA VAL A 56 -30.19 -0.94 0.32
C VAL A 56 -30.33 0.33 -0.52
N SER A 57 -31.10 1.31 -0.04
CA SER A 57 -31.28 2.59 -0.73
C SER A 57 -29.97 3.36 -0.85
N ILE A 58 -29.78 4.07 -1.98
CA ILE A 58 -28.59 4.87 -2.25
C ILE A 58 -28.31 5.87 -1.13
N ASP A 59 -29.33 6.55 -0.58
CA ASP A 59 -29.18 7.49 0.54
C ASP A 59 -28.52 6.87 1.79
N LEU A 60 -28.86 5.62 2.10
CA LEU A 60 -28.27 4.88 3.22
C LEU A 60 -26.84 4.46 2.91
N ILE A 61 -26.55 4.10 1.66
CA ILE A 61 -25.19 3.79 1.21
C ILE A 61 -24.31 5.03 1.33
N VAL A 62 -24.77 6.19 0.84
CA VAL A 62 -24.09 7.50 0.97
C VAL A 62 -23.75 7.78 2.44
N LYS A 63 -24.73 7.64 3.34
CA LYS A 63 -24.51 7.85 4.78
C LYS A 63 -23.54 6.86 5.41
N ALA A 64 -23.54 5.61 4.96
CA ALA A 64 -22.69 4.56 5.52
C ALA A 64 -21.25 4.60 5.01
N THR A 65 -21.03 4.96 3.74
CA THR A 65 -19.71 4.94 3.10
C THR A 65 -19.06 6.30 2.97
N GLY A 66 -19.85 7.38 3.07
CA GLY A 66 -19.40 8.76 2.83
C GLY A 66 -19.17 9.09 1.36
N LEU A 67 -19.51 8.19 0.44
CA LEU A 67 -19.41 8.41 -1.00
C LEU A 67 -20.60 9.23 -1.52
N SER A 68 -20.38 9.99 -2.58
CA SER A 68 -21.45 10.63 -3.34
C SER A 68 -22.32 9.61 -4.08
N GLU A 69 -23.52 10.03 -4.46
CA GLU A 69 -24.40 9.20 -5.28
C GLU A 69 -23.77 8.85 -6.62
N GLU A 70 -23.08 9.79 -7.28
CA GLU A 70 -22.37 9.57 -8.53
C GLU A 70 -21.32 8.47 -8.39
N GLU A 71 -20.51 8.49 -7.32
CA GLU A 71 -19.51 7.44 -7.05
C GLU A 71 -20.18 6.08 -6.85
N ILE A 72 -21.29 6.01 -6.10
CA ILE A 72 -22.04 4.77 -5.88
C ILE A 72 -22.70 4.25 -7.16
N LYS A 73 -23.14 5.14 -8.06
CA LYS A 73 -23.72 4.79 -9.36
C LYS A 73 -22.66 4.24 -10.33
N GLN A 74 -21.42 4.70 -10.22
CA GLN A 74 -20.29 4.22 -11.03
C GLN A 74 -19.72 2.87 -10.57
N ILE A 75 -20.03 2.43 -9.34
CA ILE A 75 -19.62 1.14 -8.75
C ILE A 75 -20.57 0.00 -9.14
#